data_AF-C3YXN6-F1
#
_entry.id   AF-C3YXN6-F1
#
_cell.length_a   1.000
_cell.length_b   1.000
_cell.length_c   1.000
_cell.angle_alpha   90.00
_cell.angle_beta   90.00
_cell.angle_gamma   90.00
#
_symmetry.space_group_name_H-M   'P 1'
#
loop_
_entity.id
_entity.type
_entity.pdbx_description
1 polymer ?
#
loop_
_entity_poly.entity_id
_entity_poly.type
_entity_poly.pdbx_seq_one_letter_code
_entity_poly.pdbx_strand_id
1 'polypeptide(L)'
;MAARIVGWASKSEWIQIYQELYSNDPAQIQHALDRVVAWKSRLDTKMPIAIDCTSSLTAVWLRDSGAHVKGEGALRLAYSMALARFVNLVTDASQDKFYIQPVHVMAKEMALPEWMVSLRHEATHRSLPSLPVLRSGVRFALAWLREKYWEPQLQQCGELTGGAAEKGELDVEGSETVVTCLCGRGFLIPTPEQTTALGLTNYDVFPELPQIDRKFQDFWKPIFELLHQSNSIPLLLERLVQQL
;
A
#
# COMPACT_ATOMS: atom_id res chain seq x y z
N MET A 1 -17.93 -13.82 -7.30
CA MET A 1 -17.36 -12.48 -7.03
C MET A 1 -15.85 -12.62 -7.00
N ALA A 2 -15.11 -11.84 -7.80
CA ALA A 2 -13.65 -11.92 -7.82
C ALA A 2 -13.06 -11.39 -6.50
N ALA A 3 -12.10 -12.11 -5.91
CA ALA A 3 -11.41 -11.68 -4.70
C ALA A 3 -10.63 -10.38 -4.97
N ARG A 4 -10.90 -9.33 -4.19
CA ARG A 4 -10.20 -8.05 -4.30
C ARG A 4 -8.80 -8.18 -3.70
N ILE A 5 -7.77 -8.11 -4.53
CA ILE A 5 -6.37 -8.11 -4.09
C ILE A 5 -6.09 -6.82 -3.30
N VAL A 6 -5.54 -6.95 -2.09
CA VAL A 6 -5.18 -5.86 -1.19
C VAL A 6 -3.74 -6.00 -0.70
N GLY A 7 -3.14 -4.90 -0.21
CA GLY A 7 -1.71 -4.83 0.15
C GLY A 7 -1.44 -5.13 1.62
N TRP A 8 -2.48 -5.09 2.44
CA TRP A 8 -2.46 -5.43 3.86
C TRP A 8 -2.81 -6.89 4.07
N ALA A 9 -2.18 -7.51 5.08
CA ALA A 9 -2.36 -8.90 5.47
C ALA A 9 -3.72 -9.14 6.14
N SER A 10 -4.26 -8.13 6.83
CA SER A 10 -5.57 -8.25 7.48
C SER A 10 -6.30 -6.91 7.56
N LYS A 11 -7.61 -6.98 7.76
CA LYS A 11 -8.44 -5.80 8.03
C LYS A 11 -7.97 -5.03 9.27
N SER A 12 -7.51 -5.74 10.30
CA SER A 12 -6.98 -5.12 11.52
C SER A 12 -5.74 -4.29 11.24
N GLU A 13 -4.84 -4.77 10.36
CA GLU A 13 -3.68 -3.98 9.91
C GLU A 13 -4.15 -2.70 9.20
N TRP A 14 -5.15 -2.78 8.33
CA TRP A 14 -5.68 -1.60 7.64
C TRP A 14 -6.27 -0.56 8.61
N ILE A 15 -7.04 -1.01 9.60
CA ILE A 15 -7.63 -0.13 10.64
C ILE A 15 -6.53 0.49 11.51
N GLN A 16 -5.51 -0.28 11.88
CA GLN A 16 -4.37 0.22 12.64
C GLN A 16 -3.65 1.32 11.88
N ILE A 17 -3.31 1.10 10.60
CA ILE A 17 -2.62 2.11 9.78
C ILE A 17 -3.48 3.35 9.59
N TYR A 18 -4.80 3.20 9.44
CA TYR A 18 -5.70 4.35 9.45
C TYR A 18 -5.58 5.16 10.75
N GLN A 19 -5.67 4.51 11.92
CA GLN A 19 -5.57 5.18 13.21
C GLN A 19 -4.22 5.87 13.41
N GLU A 20 -3.14 5.21 12.99
CA GLU A 20 -1.77 5.74 13.10
C GLU A 20 -1.53 6.91 12.14
N LEU A 21 -2.04 6.88 10.90
CA LEU A 21 -1.93 7.99 9.93
C LEU A 21 -2.63 9.27 10.40
N TYR A 22 -3.68 9.13 11.21
CA TYR A 22 -4.45 10.25 11.79
C TYR A 22 -4.13 10.48 13.28
N SER A 23 -3.08 9.82 13.80
CA SER A 23 -2.60 10.03 15.16
C SER A 23 -1.94 11.41 15.30
N ASN A 24 -1.76 11.86 16.55
CA ASN A 24 -0.93 13.02 16.87
C ASN A 24 0.50 12.64 17.25
N ASP A 25 0.80 11.34 17.34
CA ASP A 25 2.12 10.82 17.70
C ASP A 25 3.01 10.68 16.44
N PRO A 26 4.12 11.44 16.35
CA PRO A 26 5.08 11.34 15.25
C PRO A 26 5.61 9.92 15.00
N ALA A 27 5.79 9.12 16.05
CA ALA A 27 6.32 7.77 15.92
C ALA A 27 5.32 6.81 15.27
N GLN A 28 4.04 6.90 15.65
CA GLN A 28 2.95 6.13 15.04
C GLN A 28 2.77 6.52 13.58
N ILE A 29 2.81 7.80 13.27
CA ILE A 29 2.73 8.28 11.89
C ILE A 29 3.87 7.72 11.05
N GLN A 30 5.11 7.78 11.56
CA GLN A 30 6.26 7.26 10.82
C GLN A 30 6.12 5.76 10.55
N HIS A 31 5.72 4.99 11.56
CA HIS A 31 5.45 3.55 11.41
C HIS A 31 4.39 3.28 10.33
N ALA A 32 3.31 4.06 10.30
CA ALA A 32 2.27 3.93 9.30
C ALA A 32 2.76 4.25 7.88
N LEU A 33 3.59 5.29 7.72
CA LEU A 33 4.20 5.64 6.44
C LEU A 33 5.09 4.50 5.91
N ASP A 34 5.92 3.91 6.76
CA ASP A 34 6.78 2.78 6.41
C ASP A 34 5.93 1.56 5.98
N ARG A 35 4.80 1.33 6.66
CA ARG A 35 3.86 0.26 6.30
C ARG A 35 3.20 0.51 4.95
N VAL A 36 2.79 1.74 4.66
CA VAL A 36 2.21 2.09 3.36
C VAL A 36 3.22 1.92 2.23
N VAL A 37 4.51 2.20 2.45
CA VAL A 37 5.57 1.90 1.47
C VAL A 37 5.65 0.40 1.19
N ALA A 38 5.58 -0.44 2.22
CA ALA A 38 5.53 -1.90 2.04
C ALA A 38 4.26 -2.36 1.32
N TRP A 39 3.12 -1.69 1.51
CA TRP A 39 1.91 -1.99 0.74
C TRP A 39 2.05 -1.57 -0.74
N LYS A 40 2.74 -0.46 -1.02
CA LYS A 40 3.01 0.01 -2.40
C LYS A 40 3.84 -1.02 -3.17
N SER A 41 4.86 -1.61 -2.55
CA SER A 41 5.69 -2.63 -3.21
C SER A 41 4.93 -3.92 -3.54
N ARG A 42 3.83 -4.20 -2.82
CA ARG A 42 2.97 -5.38 -3.08
C ARG A 42 1.92 -5.14 -4.16
N LEU A 43 1.43 -3.91 -4.28
CA LEU A 43 0.28 -3.58 -5.12
C LEU A 43 0.62 -2.83 -6.41
N ASP A 44 1.83 -2.28 -6.55
CA ASP A 44 2.29 -1.49 -7.69
C ASP A 44 1.24 -0.45 -8.14
N THR A 45 0.45 -0.74 -9.18
CA THR A 45 -0.58 0.15 -9.75
C THR A 45 -1.98 0.03 -9.11
N LYS A 46 -2.22 -0.95 -8.22
CA LYS A 46 -3.54 -1.22 -7.63
C LYS A 46 -3.77 -0.58 -6.26
N MET A 47 -2.81 0.20 -5.76
CA MET A 47 -2.96 0.88 -4.48
C MET A 47 -4.13 1.86 -4.52
N PRO A 48 -5.08 1.81 -3.56
CA PRO A 48 -6.12 2.82 -3.46
C PRO A 48 -5.51 4.22 -3.34
N ILE A 49 -5.90 5.08 -4.27
CA ILE A 49 -5.37 6.43 -4.43
C ILE A 49 -5.50 7.26 -3.15
N ALA A 50 -6.60 7.09 -2.41
CA ALA A 50 -6.80 7.76 -1.15
C ALA A 50 -5.74 7.41 -0.09
N ILE A 51 -5.25 6.17 -0.06
CA ILE A 51 -4.15 5.75 0.84
C ILE A 51 -2.85 6.44 0.44
N ASP A 52 -2.56 6.50 -0.86
CA ASP A 52 -1.37 7.18 -1.38
C ASP A 52 -1.39 8.69 -1.06
N CYS A 53 -2.52 9.35 -1.30
CA CYS A 53 -2.74 10.75 -0.94
C CYS A 53 -2.59 10.98 0.56
N THR A 54 -3.22 10.16 1.40
CA THR A 54 -3.15 10.28 2.86
C THR A 54 -1.69 10.15 3.31
N SER A 55 -0.98 9.13 2.85
CA SER A 55 0.44 8.94 3.20
C SER A 55 1.32 10.10 2.77
N SER A 56 1.12 10.64 1.56
CA SER A 56 1.90 11.76 1.03
C SER A 56 1.66 13.05 1.83
N LEU A 57 0.40 13.34 2.15
CA LEU A 57 0.01 14.52 2.95
C LEU A 57 0.55 14.44 4.38
N THR A 58 0.40 13.28 5.03
CA THR A 58 0.87 13.07 6.39
C THR A 58 2.41 13.07 6.48
N ALA A 59 3.11 12.53 5.48
CA ALA A 59 4.57 12.58 5.43
C ALA A 59 5.12 14.01 5.37
N VAL A 60 4.50 14.89 4.59
CA VAL A 60 4.91 16.30 4.53
C VAL A 60 4.61 17.02 5.85
N TRP A 61 3.46 16.72 6.48
CA TRP A 61 3.10 17.26 7.79
C TRP A 61 4.07 16.82 8.91
N LEU A 62 4.48 15.55 8.91
CA LEU A 62 5.44 15.02 9.87
C LEU A 62 6.80 15.72 9.71
N ARG A 63 7.25 15.91 8.45
CA ARG A 63 8.48 16.63 8.15
C ARG A 63 8.44 18.09 8.58
N ASP A 64 7.31 18.77 8.38
CA ASP A 64 7.11 20.16 8.81
C ASP A 64 7.14 20.30 10.34
N SER A 65 6.58 19.32 11.06
CA SER A 65 6.59 19.28 12.54
C SER A 65 7.99 19.06 13.13
N GLY A 66 8.85 18.30 12.43
CA GLY A 66 10.24 18.05 12.85
C GLY A 66 11.26 19.09 12.36
N ALA A 67 10.92 19.90 11.36
CA ALA A 67 11.86 20.84 10.75
C ALA A 67 11.92 22.19 11.50
N HIS A 68 13.05 22.47 12.15
CA HIS A 68 13.38 23.81 12.63
C HIS A 68 13.82 24.69 11.44
N VAL A 69 12.94 25.61 10.98
CA VAL A 69 13.15 26.84 10.13
C VAL A 69 13.95 26.70 8.81
N LYS A 70 14.91 25.79 8.69
CA LYS A 70 15.74 25.53 7.52
C LYS A 70 14.97 24.65 6.54
N GLY A 71 14.63 25.21 5.38
CA GLY A 71 14.00 24.47 4.29
C GLY A 71 12.53 24.82 4.02
N GLU A 72 12.05 25.98 4.45
CA GLU A 72 10.69 26.46 4.13
C GLU A 72 10.36 26.35 2.63
N GLY A 73 11.28 26.70 1.73
CA GLY A 73 11.06 26.54 0.29
C GLY A 73 10.83 25.09 -0.15
N ALA A 74 11.61 24.15 0.39
CA ALA A 74 11.45 22.72 0.11
C ALA A 74 10.15 22.16 0.70
N LEU A 75 9.75 22.63 1.89
CA LEU A 75 8.46 22.27 2.49
C LEU A 75 7.30 22.79 1.65
N ARG A 76 7.35 24.05 1.17
CA ARG A 76 6.33 24.62 0.29
C ARG A 76 6.16 23.81 -0.99
N LEU A 77 7.27 23.43 -1.62
CA LEU A 77 7.25 22.57 -2.81
C LEU A 77 6.64 21.19 -2.52
N ALA A 78 7.03 20.55 -1.41
CA ALA A 78 6.51 19.24 -1.01
C ALA A 78 5.00 19.28 -0.73
N TYR A 79 4.54 20.30 0.01
CA TYR A 79 3.13 20.52 0.29
C TYR A 79 2.33 20.79 -0.99
N SER A 80 2.84 21.67 -1.86
CA SER A 80 2.23 21.98 -3.15
C SER A 80 2.07 20.75 -4.03
N MET A 81 3.09 19.88 -4.09
CA MET A 81 3.01 18.62 -4.83
C MET A 81 1.97 17.66 -4.25
N ALA A 82 1.98 17.46 -2.93
CA ALA A 82 1.03 16.57 -2.27
C ALA A 82 -0.43 17.03 -2.45
N LEU A 83 -0.69 18.33 -2.34
CA LEU A 83 -2.01 18.92 -2.56
C LEU A 83 -2.42 18.90 -4.04
N ALA A 84 -1.50 19.18 -4.97
CA ALA A 84 -1.80 19.09 -6.39
C ALA A 84 -2.16 17.66 -6.81
N ARG A 85 -1.44 16.65 -6.28
CA ARG A 85 -1.79 15.23 -6.48
C ARG A 85 -3.17 14.94 -5.91
N PHE A 86 -3.45 15.32 -4.66
CA PHE A 86 -4.78 15.13 -4.06
C PHE A 86 -5.91 15.70 -4.92
N VAL A 87 -5.79 16.97 -5.36
CA VAL A 87 -6.83 17.63 -6.19
C VAL A 87 -6.99 16.92 -7.51
N ASN A 88 -5.90 16.68 -8.25
CA ASN A 88 -5.96 15.99 -9.54
C ASN A 88 -6.63 14.62 -9.39
N LEU A 89 -6.27 13.88 -8.35
CA LEU A 89 -6.76 12.52 -8.14
C LEU A 89 -8.24 12.46 -7.74
N VAL A 90 -8.72 13.43 -6.95
CA VAL A 90 -10.15 13.53 -6.64
C VAL A 90 -10.95 13.93 -7.89
N THR A 91 -10.41 14.84 -8.71
CA THR A 91 -11.10 15.24 -9.95
C THR A 91 -10.99 14.19 -11.04
N ASP A 92 -9.91 13.43 -11.15
CA ASP A 92 -9.78 12.36 -12.15
C ASP A 92 -10.72 11.19 -11.81
N ALA A 93 -10.98 10.94 -10.52
CA ALA A 93 -11.92 9.91 -10.09
C ALA A 93 -13.37 10.20 -10.51
N SER A 94 -13.74 11.47 -10.72
CA SER A 94 -15.04 11.86 -11.27
C SER A 94 -15.07 11.96 -12.79
N GLN A 95 -13.94 11.77 -13.50
CA GLN A 95 -13.95 11.97 -14.95
C GLN A 95 -14.65 10.81 -15.63
N ASP A 96 -15.64 11.15 -16.43
CA ASP A 96 -16.21 10.20 -17.36
C ASP A 96 -15.13 9.88 -18.42
N LYS A 97 -14.96 8.58 -18.71
CA LYS A 97 -14.03 8.09 -19.72
C LYS A 97 -14.35 8.63 -21.12
N PHE A 98 -15.59 9.06 -21.34
CA PHE A 98 -16.06 9.59 -22.62
C PHE A 98 -16.17 11.11 -22.67
N TYR A 99 -16.16 11.81 -21.53
CA TYR A 99 -16.31 13.27 -21.49
C TYR A 99 -15.42 13.91 -20.42
N ILE A 100 -14.39 14.63 -20.88
CA ILE A 100 -13.43 15.34 -20.03
C ILE A 100 -14.06 16.67 -19.59
N GLN A 101 -14.41 16.76 -18.31
CA GLN A 101 -14.92 17.99 -17.71
C GLN A 101 -13.80 18.85 -17.11
N PRO A 102 -13.94 20.19 -17.08
CA PRO A 102 -13.01 21.05 -16.37
C PRO A 102 -12.98 20.76 -14.86
N VAL A 103 -11.78 20.76 -14.27
CA VAL A 103 -11.51 20.49 -12.84
C VAL A 103 -12.44 21.27 -11.90
N HIS A 104 -12.79 22.52 -12.22
CA HIS A 104 -13.68 23.35 -11.38
C HIS A 104 -15.13 22.84 -11.34
N VAL A 105 -15.63 22.25 -12.43
CA VAL A 105 -16.98 21.65 -12.50
C VAL A 105 -17.02 20.41 -11.61
N MET A 106 -16.00 19.57 -11.75
CA MET A 106 -15.85 18.30 -11.05
C MET A 106 -15.64 18.46 -9.54
N ALA A 107 -14.88 19.49 -9.15
CA ALA A 107 -14.67 19.82 -7.75
C ALA A 107 -15.99 20.18 -7.06
N LYS A 108 -16.89 20.88 -7.75
CA LYS A 108 -18.22 21.24 -7.23
C LYS A 108 -19.07 19.99 -6.98
N GLU A 109 -19.01 19.01 -7.87
CA GLU A 109 -19.72 17.73 -7.71
C GLU A 109 -19.17 16.90 -6.55
N MET A 110 -17.85 16.94 -6.32
CA MET A 110 -17.18 16.24 -5.22
C MET A 110 -17.13 17.01 -3.89
N ALA A 111 -17.91 18.10 -3.78
CA ALA A 111 -17.93 19.00 -2.63
C ALA A 111 -16.54 19.54 -2.22
N LEU A 112 -15.62 19.66 -3.18
CA LEU A 112 -14.34 20.33 -2.99
C LEU A 112 -14.52 21.84 -3.14
N PRO A 113 -14.04 22.65 -2.17
CA PRO A 113 -14.16 24.08 -2.24
C PRO A 113 -13.22 24.68 -3.30
N GLU A 114 -13.67 25.76 -3.93
CA GLU A 114 -12.95 26.43 -5.03
C GLU A 114 -11.53 26.88 -4.66
N TRP A 115 -11.31 27.26 -3.40
CA TRP A 115 -9.98 27.66 -2.93
C TRP A 115 -8.97 26.51 -2.98
N MET A 116 -9.40 25.24 -2.86
CA MET A 116 -8.51 24.08 -2.98
C MET A 116 -8.06 23.87 -4.43
N VAL A 117 -8.97 24.06 -5.38
CA VAL A 117 -8.67 24.01 -6.82
C VAL A 117 -7.74 25.16 -7.21
N SER A 118 -8.00 26.35 -6.67
CA SER A 118 -7.16 27.53 -6.85
C SER A 118 -5.75 27.31 -6.30
N LEU A 119 -5.62 26.65 -5.13
CA LEU A 119 -4.33 26.32 -4.52
C LEU A 119 -3.49 25.39 -5.42
N ARG A 120 -4.12 24.42 -6.09
CA ARG A 120 -3.47 23.59 -7.13
C ARG A 120 -3.02 24.43 -8.32
N HIS A 121 -3.83 25.37 -8.80
CA HIS A 121 -3.44 26.25 -9.91
C HIS A 121 -2.29 27.20 -9.54
N GLU A 122 -2.30 27.74 -8.33
CA GLU A 122 -1.24 28.61 -7.82
C GLU A 122 0.08 27.84 -7.66
N ALA A 123 0.01 26.62 -7.14
CA ALA A 123 1.17 25.74 -6.96
C ALA A 123 1.89 25.38 -8.27
N THR A 124 1.18 25.34 -9.40
CA THR A 124 1.76 24.90 -10.69
C THR A 124 2.06 26.05 -11.65
N HIS A 125 1.26 27.13 -11.64
CA HIS A 125 1.33 28.18 -12.67
C HIS A 125 1.63 29.58 -12.14
N ARG A 126 1.53 29.80 -10.83
CA ARG A 126 1.76 31.12 -10.23
C ARG A 126 2.88 31.05 -9.20
N SER A 127 2.85 31.95 -8.23
CA SER A 127 3.72 31.89 -7.05
C SER A 127 3.28 30.79 -6.11
N LEU A 128 4.24 29.99 -5.63
CA LEU A 128 4.01 29.00 -4.58
C LEU A 128 3.22 29.63 -3.41
N PRO A 129 2.14 29.00 -2.92
CA PRO A 129 1.40 29.51 -1.76
C PRO A 129 2.29 29.57 -0.50
N SER A 130 1.86 30.36 0.49
CA SER A 130 2.57 30.46 1.77
C SER A 130 2.37 29.20 2.60
N LEU A 131 3.32 28.88 3.49
CA LEU A 131 3.21 27.69 4.36
C LEU A 131 1.90 27.64 5.17
N PRO A 132 1.40 28.73 5.78
CA PRO A 132 0.13 28.69 6.49
C PRO A 132 -1.06 28.25 5.62
N VAL A 133 -1.11 28.73 4.37
CA VAL A 133 -2.17 28.34 3.42
C VAL A 133 -2.03 26.86 3.05
N LEU A 134 -0.82 26.40 2.80
CA LEU A 134 -0.54 24.98 2.49
C LEU A 134 -0.89 24.05 3.65
N ARG A 135 -0.56 24.43 4.90
CA ARG A 135 -0.93 23.68 6.11
C ARG A 135 -2.44 23.57 6.27
N SER A 136 -3.18 24.66 6.03
CA SER A 136 -4.64 24.65 6.02
C SER A 136 -5.20 23.75 4.90
N GLY A 137 -4.59 23.79 3.72
CA GLY A 137 -4.89 22.90 2.61
C GLY A 137 -4.78 21.42 2.98
N VAL A 138 -3.66 21.03 3.60
CA VAL A 138 -3.44 19.63 4.01
C VAL A 138 -4.42 19.19 5.09
N ARG A 139 -4.69 20.05 6.08
CA ARG A 139 -5.70 19.75 7.12
C ARG A 139 -7.07 19.47 6.51
N PHE A 140 -7.49 20.31 5.56
CA PHE A 140 -8.74 20.08 4.83
C PHE A 140 -8.70 18.77 4.04
N ALA A 141 -7.63 18.54 3.26
CA ALA A 141 -7.52 17.36 2.41
C ALA A 141 -7.55 16.05 3.23
N LEU A 142 -6.87 16.01 4.37
CA LEU A 142 -6.90 14.87 5.29
C LEU A 142 -8.30 14.65 5.88
N ALA A 143 -9.01 15.72 6.27
CA ALA A 143 -10.38 15.61 6.77
C ALA A 143 -11.34 15.11 5.70
N TRP A 144 -11.22 15.62 4.47
CA TRP A 144 -12.02 15.18 3.33
C TRP A 144 -11.78 13.70 3.01
N LEU A 145 -10.51 13.26 2.96
CA LEU A 145 -10.16 11.85 2.75
C LEU A 145 -10.72 10.95 3.84
N ARG A 146 -10.73 11.43 5.09
CA ARG A 146 -11.31 10.70 6.22
C ARG A 146 -12.80 10.46 6.01
N GLU A 147 -13.56 11.51 5.74
CA GLU A 147 -15.02 11.43 5.57
C GLU A 147 -15.43 10.66 4.31
N LYS A 148 -14.75 10.87 3.18
CA LYS A 148 -15.15 10.31 1.89
C LYS A 148 -14.54 8.95 1.56
N TYR A 149 -13.43 8.56 2.22
CA TYR A 149 -12.75 7.30 1.94
C TYR A 149 -12.44 6.44 3.17
N TRP A 150 -12.10 6.98 4.34
CA TRP A 150 -11.74 6.08 5.45
C TRP A 150 -12.96 5.62 6.24
N GLU A 151 -13.87 6.54 6.57
CA GLU A 151 -15.05 6.26 7.38
C GLU A 151 -16.11 5.36 6.70
N PRO A 152 -16.46 5.51 5.41
CA PRO A 152 -17.43 4.63 4.77
C PRO A 152 -16.91 3.17 4.69
N GLN A 153 -15.61 3.01 4.49
CA GLN A 153 -14.93 1.72 4.40
C GLN A 153 -14.92 1.00 5.76
N LEU A 154 -14.89 1.76 6.87
CA LEU A 154 -15.08 1.22 8.22
C LEU A 154 -16.53 0.82 8.49
N GLN A 155 -17.51 1.58 7.99
CA GLN A 155 -18.94 1.30 8.18
C GLN A 155 -19.38 0.05 7.39
N GLN A 156 -19.00 -0.03 6.11
CA GLN A 156 -19.21 -1.22 5.29
C GLN A 156 -18.56 -2.48 5.89
N CYS A 157 -17.53 -2.27 6.71
CA CYS A 157 -16.84 -3.29 7.47
C CYS A 157 -17.56 -3.72 8.77
N GLY A 158 -18.43 -2.88 9.35
CA GLY A 158 -19.21 -3.19 10.56
C GLY A 158 -20.52 -3.93 10.26
N GLU A 159 -21.07 -3.76 9.05
CA GLU A 159 -22.33 -4.41 8.64
C GLU A 159 -22.17 -5.92 8.37
N LEU A 160 -20.97 -6.38 8.02
CA LEU A 160 -20.66 -7.81 7.79
C LEU A 160 -20.56 -8.64 9.08
N THR A 161 -20.62 -8.01 10.26
CA THR A 161 -20.62 -8.72 11.56
C THR A 161 -22.03 -8.90 12.16
N GLY A 162 -23.08 -8.51 11.44
CA GLY A 162 -24.48 -8.56 11.91
C GLY A 162 -25.34 -9.70 11.36
N GLY A 163 -24.83 -10.59 10.51
CA GLY A 163 -25.64 -11.69 9.96
C GLY A 163 -24.80 -12.79 9.33
N ALA A 164 -25.22 -14.03 9.57
CA ALA A 164 -24.65 -15.30 9.10
C ALA A 164 -23.39 -15.79 9.83
N ALA A 165 -23.62 -16.31 11.04
CA ALA A 165 -22.94 -17.50 11.48
C ALA A 165 -23.44 -18.69 10.63
N GLU A 166 -22.71 -19.07 9.59
CA GLU A 166 -22.83 -20.40 8.98
C GLU A 166 -21.45 -21.03 8.87
N LYS A 167 -21.34 -22.21 9.48
CA LYS A 167 -20.23 -23.16 9.33
C LYS A 167 -20.16 -23.60 7.86
N GLY A 168 -18.96 -23.69 7.30
CA GLY A 168 -18.76 -24.31 6.00
C GLY A 168 -17.27 -24.55 5.72
N GLU A 169 -16.95 -25.79 5.36
CA GLU A 169 -15.66 -26.40 5.03
C GLU A 169 -14.59 -25.52 4.35
N LEU A 170 -13.35 -25.74 4.77
CA LEU A 170 -12.12 -25.25 4.12
C LEU A 170 -11.87 -26.06 2.83
N ASP A 171 -12.20 -25.46 1.68
CA ASP A 171 -11.86 -26.02 0.38
C ASP A 171 -10.36 -25.89 0.06
N VAL A 172 -9.80 -27.01 -0.38
CA VAL A 172 -8.36 -27.28 -0.64
C VAL A 172 -7.82 -26.53 -1.88
N GLU A 173 -8.68 -25.85 -2.64
CA GLU A 173 -8.36 -25.12 -3.89
C GLU A 173 -7.62 -23.77 -3.66
N GLY A 174 -7.68 -23.22 -2.45
CA GLY A 174 -7.00 -21.95 -2.10
C GLY A 174 -5.48 -22.06 -2.01
N SER A 175 -4.94 -23.28 -1.82
CA SER A 175 -3.50 -23.49 -1.63
C SER A 175 -2.72 -23.31 -2.94
N GLU A 176 -3.24 -23.83 -4.04
CA GLU A 176 -2.56 -23.78 -5.34
C GLU A 176 -2.53 -22.35 -5.90
N THR A 177 -3.61 -21.60 -5.71
CA THR A 177 -3.70 -20.18 -6.11
C THR A 177 -2.77 -19.28 -5.30
N VAL A 178 -2.60 -19.53 -4.00
CA VAL A 178 -1.66 -18.76 -3.16
C VAL A 178 -0.21 -19.04 -3.54
N VAL A 179 0.16 -20.30 -3.74
CA VAL A 179 1.52 -20.69 -4.19
C VAL A 179 1.80 -20.13 -5.58
N THR A 180 0.84 -20.24 -6.51
CA THR A 180 0.98 -19.66 -7.87
C THR A 180 1.11 -18.14 -7.85
N CYS A 181 0.43 -17.45 -6.92
CA CYS A 181 0.52 -16.00 -6.79
C CYS A 181 1.85 -15.54 -6.15
N LEU A 182 2.42 -16.34 -5.25
CA LEU A 182 3.73 -16.12 -4.64
C LEU A 182 4.88 -16.41 -5.64
N CYS A 183 4.79 -17.52 -6.37
CA CYS A 183 5.79 -17.94 -7.36
C CYS A 183 5.72 -17.09 -8.64
N GLY A 184 4.53 -16.72 -9.11
CA GLY A 184 4.33 -15.94 -10.34
C GLY A 184 4.72 -14.46 -10.24
N ARG A 185 5.10 -13.96 -9.05
CA ARG A 185 5.50 -12.57 -8.81
C ARG A 185 6.91 -12.39 -8.27
N GLY A 186 7.76 -13.41 -8.36
CA GLY A 186 9.20 -13.27 -8.10
C GLY A 186 9.59 -12.97 -6.66
N PHE A 187 8.70 -13.17 -5.67
CA PHE A 187 9.02 -12.87 -4.27
C PHE A 187 9.81 -13.98 -3.56
N LEU A 188 10.11 -15.10 -4.22
CA LEU A 188 10.96 -16.18 -3.65
C LEU A 188 11.88 -16.89 -4.66
N ILE A 189 12.05 -16.39 -5.89
CA ILE A 189 13.03 -16.95 -6.84
C ILE A 189 13.81 -15.79 -7.46
N PRO A 190 15.08 -15.59 -7.09
CA PRO A 190 15.95 -14.58 -7.71
C PRO A 190 16.07 -14.84 -9.22
N THR A 191 15.96 -13.80 -10.05
CA THR A 191 16.21 -13.94 -11.49
C THR A 191 17.69 -14.20 -11.76
N PRO A 192 18.09 -14.85 -12.88
CA PRO A 192 19.50 -15.14 -13.16
C PRO A 192 20.41 -13.90 -13.11
N GLU A 193 19.90 -12.74 -13.54
CA GLU A 193 20.61 -11.47 -13.46
C GLU A 193 20.76 -10.99 -12.00
N GLN A 194 19.72 -11.17 -11.17
CA GLN A 194 19.76 -10.87 -9.73
C GLN A 194 20.70 -11.81 -8.98
N THR A 195 20.71 -13.09 -9.32
CA THR A 195 21.63 -14.11 -8.77
C THR A 195 23.08 -13.77 -9.10
N THR A 196 23.34 -13.29 -10.32
CA THR A 196 24.66 -12.79 -10.75
C THR A 196 25.04 -11.49 -10.03
N ALA A 197 24.10 -10.55 -9.89
CA ALA A 197 24.31 -9.29 -9.18
C ALA A 197 24.53 -9.48 -7.66
N LEU A 198 23.95 -10.54 -7.08
CA LEU A 198 24.15 -10.96 -5.70
C LEU A 198 25.43 -11.80 -5.49
N GLY A 199 26.21 -12.05 -6.55
CA GLY A 199 27.46 -12.82 -6.47
C GLY A 199 27.26 -14.32 -6.22
N LEU A 200 26.05 -14.84 -6.42
CA LEU A 200 25.68 -16.25 -6.24
C LEU A 200 25.99 -17.07 -7.51
N THR A 201 27.14 -16.84 -8.13
CA THR A 201 27.53 -17.44 -9.41
C THR A 201 28.19 -18.81 -9.28
N ASN A 202 28.51 -19.24 -8.06
CA ASN A 202 29.09 -20.55 -7.81
C ASN A 202 28.10 -21.44 -7.07
N TYR A 203 27.86 -22.63 -7.62
CA TYR A 203 27.08 -23.70 -7.01
C TYR A 203 27.66 -24.23 -5.67
N ASP A 204 28.76 -23.65 -5.18
CA ASP A 204 29.48 -24.03 -3.96
C ASP A 204 29.08 -23.23 -2.69
N VAL A 205 28.04 -22.38 -2.74
CA VAL A 205 27.78 -21.38 -1.68
C VAL A 205 26.95 -21.89 -0.48
N PHE A 206 26.68 -23.19 -0.37
CA PHE A 206 26.06 -23.72 0.86
C PHE A 206 26.88 -24.84 1.51
N PRO A 207 28.08 -24.54 2.06
CA PRO A 207 28.73 -25.47 3.00
C PRO A 207 27.87 -25.69 4.25
N GLU A 208 27.05 -24.70 4.64
CA GLU A 208 26.00 -24.82 5.64
C GLU A 208 24.74 -24.12 5.11
N LEU A 209 23.61 -24.84 5.10
CA LEU A 209 22.32 -24.25 4.75
C LEU A 209 22.01 -23.11 5.74
N PRO A 210 21.60 -21.92 5.27
CA PRO A 210 21.24 -20.83 6.17
C PRO A 210 20.16 -21.30 7.14
N GLN A 211 20.34 -20.98 8.43
CA GLN A 211 19.35 -21.35 9.44
C GLN A 211 18.00 -20.73 9.08
N ILE A 212 17.05 -21.59 8.72
CA ILE A 212 15.68 -21.22 8.43
C ILE A 212 15.05 -20.69 9.73
N ASP A 213 14.40 -19.53 9.68
CA ASP A 213 13.68 -18.94 10.83
C ASP A 213 12.72 -19.97 11.46
N ARG A 214 12.68 -20.03 12.80
CA ARG A 214 11.82 -20.99 13.54
C ARG A 214 10.35 -20.91 13.13
N LYS A 215 9.83 -19.73 12.82
CA LYS A 215 8.43 -19.57 12.38
C LYS A 215 8.19 -20.24 11.02
N PHE A 216 9.17 -20.18 10.13
CA PHE A 216 9.10 -20.85 8.83
C PHE A 216 9.26 -22.37 9.00
N GLN A 217 10.16 -22.81 9.88
CA GLN A 217 10.28 -24.23 10.22
C GLN A 217 8.98 -24.77 10.80
N ASP A 218 8.38 -24.11 11.79
CA ASP A 218 7.16 -24.56 12.43
C ASP A 218 5.98 -24.63 11.45
N PHE A 219 5.91 -23.69 10.50
CA PHE A 219 4.89 -23.69 9.47
C PHE A 219 5.03 -24.85 8.48
N TRP A 220 6.25 -25.10 7.99
CA TRP A 220 6.49 -26.08 6.92
C TRP A 220 6.87 -27.48 7.41
N LYS A 221 7.27 -27.64 8.67
CA LYS A 221 7.71 -28.91 9.26
C LYS A 221 6.69 -30.05 9.07
N PRO A 222 5.38 -29.87 9.33
CA PRO A 222 4.41 -30.94 9.11
C PRO A 222 4.35 -31.40 7.64
N ILE A 223 4.51 -30.46 6.71
CA ILE A 223 4.47 -30.73 5.26
C ILE A 223 5.75 -31.45 4.83
N PHE A 224 6.91 -31.01 5.29
CA PHE A 224 8.18 -31.67 4.99
C PHE A 224 8.28 -33.06 5.60
N GLU A 225 7.77 -33.27 6.82
CA GLU A 225 7.69 -34.59 7.45
C GLU A 225 6.81 -35.54 6.63
N LEU A 226 5.68 -35.05 6.11
CA LEU A 226 4.75 -35.85 5.30
C LEU A 226 5.34 -36.17 3.91
N LEU A 227 6.04 -35.22 3.29
CA LEU A 227 6.78 -35.43 2.03
C LEU A 227 7.98 -36.38 2.20
N HIS A 228 8.64 -36.31 3.35
CA HIS A 228 9.74 -37.21 3.69
C HIS A 228 9.25 -38.64 3.91
N GLN A 229 8.16 -38.82 4.67
CA GLN A 229 7.54 -40.12 4.93
C GLN A 229 6.98 -40.77 3.64
N SER A 230 6.53 -39.96 2.69
CA SER A 230 6.04 -40.43 1.39
C SER A 230 7.15 -40.63 0.33
N ASN A 231 8.42 -40.48 0.73
CA ASN A 231 9.61 -40.60 -0.13
C ASN A 231 9.54 -39.78 -1.43
N SER A 232 8.74 -38.72 -1.42
CA SER A 232 8.35 -37.95 -2.61
C SER A 232 9.19 -36.68 -2.78
N ILE A 233 10.04 -36.35 -1.81
CA ILE A 233 10.97 -35.20 -1.89
C ILE A 233 11.89 -35.28 -3.12
N PRO A 234 12.56 -36.41 -3.43
CA PRO A 234 13.42 -36.50 -4.62
C PRO A 234 12.64 -36.30 -5.91
N LEU A 235 11.44 -36.88 -6.01
CA LEU A 235 10.57 -36.79 -7.18
C LEU A 235 10.04 -35.36 -7.40
N LEU A 236 9.71 -34.67 -6.31
CA LEU A 236 9.27 -33.28 -6.32
C LEU A 236 10.41 -32.36 -6.78
N LEU A 237 11.63 -32.57 -6.27
CA LEU A 237 12.81 -31.81 -6.68
C LEU A 237 13.14 -32.04 -8.15
N GLU A 238 13.08 -33.28 -8.63
CA GLU A 238 13.30 -33.61 -10.04
C GLU A 238 12.26 -32.93 -10.95
N ARG A 239 10.98 -32.92 -10.54
CA ARG A 239 9.89 -32.22 -11.24
C ARG A 239 10.06 -30.70 -11.24
N LEU A 240 10.50 -30.11 -10.14
CA LEU A 240 10.72 -28.67 -10.01
C LEU A 240 11.90 -28.19 -10.84
N VAL A 241 12.99 -28.97 -10.91
CA VAL A 241 14.16 -28.65 -11.73
C VAL A 241 13.86 -28.81 -13.22
N GLN A 242 13.00 -29.75 -13.62
CA GLN A 242 12.59 -29.91 -15.03
C GLN A 242 11.61 -28.85 -15.54
N GLN A 243 10.97 -28.07 -14.66
CA GLN A 243 10.03 -27.00 -15.03
C GLN A 243 10.60 -25.58 -14.93
N LEU A 244 11.88 -25.45 -14.62
CA LEU A 244 12.68 -24.22 -14.70
C LEU A 244 13.47 -24.17 -16.02
#